data_AF-E5Y5B4-F1
#
_entry.id   AF-E5Y5B4-F1
#
_cell.length_a   1.000
_cell.length_b   1.000
_cell.length_c   1.000
_cell.angle_alpha   90.00
_cell.angle_beta   90.00
_cell.angle_gamma   90.00
#
_symmetry.space_group_name_H-M   'P 1'
#
loop_
_entity.id
_entity.type
_entity.pdbx_description
1 polymer ?
#
loop_
_entity_poly.entity_id
_entity_poly.type
_entity_poly.pdbx_seq_one_letter_code
_entity_poly.pdbx_strand_id
1 'polypeptide(L)'
;MESIDAIYGAEENGSRIRRVNVNLAPLSVEGFRRLKERNIGTFQLFQETYHRPTYGRVHLAGPKKDLDWRASSFDRAMQAGIDDVGMGLLYGLI
;
A
#
# COMPACT_ATOMS: atom_id res chain seq x y z
N MET A 1 9.56 0.66 -9.42
CA MET A 1 10.57 -0.01 -8.56
C MET A 1 11.84 0.81 -8.52
N GLU A 2 12.32 1.32 -9.66
CA GLU A 2 13.44 2.28 -9.75
C GLU A 2 13.38 3.44 -8.75
N SER A 3 12.18 3.94 -8.44
CA SER A 3 12.01 4.99 -7.43
C SER A 3 12.45 4.56 -6.02
N ILE A 4 12.21 3.32 -5.60
CA ILE A 4 12.64 2.82 -4.28
C ILE A 4 14.16 2.68 -4.25
N ASP A 5 14.75 2.16 -5.33
CA ASP A 5 16.21 2.03 -5.47
C ASP A 5 16.88 3.41 -5.43
N ALA A 6 16.32 4.39 -6.15
CA ALA A 6 16.81 5.76 -6.14
C ALA A 6 16.72 6.41 -4.75
N ILE A 7 15.64 6.16 -4.00
CA ILE A 7 15.48 6.66 -2.63
C ILE A 7 16.54 6.06 -1.70
N TYR A 8 16.79 4.74 -1.76
CA TYR A 8 17.81 4.11 -0.93
C TYR A 8 19.24 4.46 -1.37
N GLY A 9 19.45 4.79 -2.64
CA GLY A 9 20.73 5.26 -3.17
C GLY A 9 21.01 6.74 -2.91
N ALA A 10 20.03 7.52 -2.46
CA ALA A 10 20.20 8.95 -2.19
C ALA A 10 21.06 9.16 -0.94
N GLU A 11 22.16 9.91 -1.11
CA GLU A 11 23.05 10.32 -0.04
C GLU A 11 23.41 11.79 -0.19
N GLU A 12 23.30 12.56 0.89
CA GLU A 12 23.66 13.97 0.94
C GLU A 12 24.34 14.28 2.28
N ASN A 13 25.55 14.82 2.25
CA ASN A 13 26.32 15.18 3.45
C ASN A 13 26.41 14.03 4.49
N GLY A 14 26.55 12.79 4.03
CA GLY A 14 26.59 11.58 4.87
C GLY A 14 25.22 11.13 5.43
N SER A 15 24.14 11.84 5.11
CA SER A 15 22.77 11.45 5.46
C SER A 15 22.17 10.57 4.37
N ARG A 16 21.44 9.52 4.80
CA ARG A 16 20.77 8.57 3.90
C ARG A 16 19.41 8.17 4.45
N ILE A 17 18.50 7.78 3.56
CA ILE A 17 17.19 7.26 3.93
C ILE A 17 17.34 5.80 4.35
N ARG A 18 16.93 5.48 5.59
CA ARG A 18 17.12 4.13 6.18
C ARG A 18 15.89 3.23 6.10
N ARG A 19 14.73 3.80 5.79
CA ARG A 19 13.46 3.06 5.68
C ARG A 19 12.51 3.78 4.75
N VAL A 20 11.89 3.02 3.86
CA VAL A 20 10.85 3.52 2.94
C VAL A 20 9.55 2.78 3.20
N ASN A 21 8.55 3.47 3.72
CA ASN A 21 7.18 2.96 3.74
C ASN A 21 6.49 3.33 2.42
N VAL A 22 5.56 2.50 1.98
CA VAL A 22 4.93 2.64 0.66
C VAL A 22 3.41 2.57 0.78
N ASN A 23 2.73 3.60 0.27
CA ASN A 23 1.28 3.64 0.15
C ASN A 23 0.91 3.53 -1.34
N LEU A 24 0.22 2.45 -1.70
CA LEU A 24 -0.11 2.12 -3.09
C LEU A 24 -1.46 1.38 -3.19
N ALA A 25 -2.04 1.37 -4.39
CA ALA A 25 -3.22 0.56 -4.68
C ALA A 25 -2.92 -0.95 -4.52
N PRO A 26 -3.93 -1.79 -4.21
CA PRO A 26 -3.72 -3.22 -4.02
C PRO A 26 -3.02 -3.88 -5.20
N LEU A 27 -2.05 -4.76 -4.91
CA LEU A 27 -1.35 -5.56 -5.91
C LEU A 27 -1.78 -7.04 -5.84
N SER A 28 -1.36 -7.80 -6.85
CA SER A 28 -1.30 -9.25 -6.74
C SER A 28 -0.20 -9.67 -5.76
N VAL A 29 -0.25 -10.92 -5.29
CA VAL A 29 0.82 -11.51 -4.45
C VAL A 29 2.19 -11.36 -5.13
N GLU A 30 2.27 -11.59 -6.44
CA GLU A 30 3.50 -11.43 -7.21
C GLU A 30 3.99 -9.97 -7.26
N GLY A 31 3.08 -9.01 -7.39
CA GLY A 31 3.41 -7.60 -7.29
C GLY A 31 3.97 -7.23 -5.91
N PHE A 32 3.41 -7.80 -4.84
CA PHE A 32 3.92 -7.62 -3.49
C PHE A 32 5.26 -8.31 -3.25
N ARG A 33 5.54 -9.47 -3.86
CA ARG A 33 6.87 -10.11 -3.77
C ARG A 33 7.96 -9.21 -4.35
N ARG A 34 7.72 -8.69 -5.56
CA ARG A 34 8.62 -7.72 -6.20
C ARG A 34 8.83 -6.46 -5.37
N LEU A 35 7.82 -6.06 -4.58
CA LEU A 35 7.92 -4.94 -3.66
C LEU A 35 8.75 -5.28 -2.41
N LYS A 36 8.55 -6.47 -1.83
CA LYS A 36 9.33 -6.96 -0.68
C LYS A 36 10.82 -7.14 -1.03
N GLU A 37 11.14 -7.58 -2.24
CA GLU A 37 12.51 -7.68 -2.77
C GLU A 37 13.28 -6.35 -2.72
N ARG A 38 12.57 -5.21 -2.70
CA ARG A 38 13.16 -3.87 -2.58
C ARG A 38 13.31 -3.38 -1.14
N ASN A 39 13.13 -4.28 -0.18
CA ASN A 39 13.33 -4.02 1.24
C ASN A 39 12.53 -2.79 1.74
N ILE A 40 11.26 -2.71 1.36
CA ILE A 40 10.35 -1.72 1.93
C ILE A 40 10.20 -1.96 3.44
N GLY A 41 9.86 -0.88 4.15
CA GLY A 41 9.44 -0.94 5.54
C GLY A 41 8.01 -1.45 5.65
N THR A 42 7.05 -0.52 5.63
CA THR A 42 5.62 -0.83 5.80
C THR A 42 4.86 -0.65 4.50
N PHE A 43 4.03 -1.62 4.13
CA PHE A 43 2.98 -1.42 3.12
C PHE A 43 1.75 -0.80 3.76
N GLN A 44 1.29 0.33 3.23
CA GLN A 44 0.15 1.08 3.76
C GLN A 44 -0.99 1.11 2.74
N LEU A 45 -2.21 0.87 3.22
CA LEU A 45 -3.41 0.97 2.41
C LEU A 45 -4.57 1.46 3.28
N PHE A 46 -5.20 2.55 2.85
CA PHE A 46 -6.40 3.03 3.52
C PHE A 46 -7.60 2.39 2.83
N GLN A 47 -8.41 1.66 3.60
CA GLN A 47 -9.69 1.19 3.09
C GLN A 47 -10.65 2.36 2.84
N GLU A 48 -10.36 3.52 3.43
CA GLU A 48 -11.18 4.73 3.46
C GLU A 48 -12.45 4.53 4.31
N THR A 49 -13.29 3.56 3.93
CA THR A 49 -14.47 3.14 4.70
C THR A 49 -14.79 1.67 4.43
N TYR A 50 -15.19 0.93 5.47
CA TYR A 50 -15.72 -0.43 5.33
C TYR A 50 -17.23 -0.45 5.06
N HIS A 51 -17.91 0.71 5.15
CA HIS A 51 -19.34 0.82 4.87
C HIS A 51 -19.58 0.77 3.36
N ARG A 52 -20.00 -0.39 2.83
CA ARG A 52 -20.17 -0.65 1.38
C ARG A 52 -20.99 0.44 0.64
N PRO A 53 -22.15 0.91 1.15
CA PRO A 53 -22.89 1.98 0.48
C PRO A 53 -22.11 3.28 0.34
N THR A 54 -21.44 3.72 1.41
CA THR A 54 -20.59 4.92 1.37
C THR A 54 -19.40 4.73 0.44
N TYR A 55 -18.74 3.58 0.49
CA TYR A 55 -17.63 3.26 -0.40
C TYR A 55 -18.04 3.37 -1.87
N GLY A 56 -19.21 2.83 -2.24
CA GLY A 56 -19.76 2.93 -3.58
C GLY A 56 -20.15 4.35 -4.02
N ARG A 57 -20.52 5.23 -3.07
CA ARG A 57 -20.79 6.66 -3.34
C ARG A 57 -19.53 7.45 -3.69
N VAL A 58 -18.38 7.10 -3.11
CA VAL A 58 -17.13 7.88 -3.27
C VAL A 58 -16.12 7.25 -4.24
N HIS A 59 -16.24 5.96 -4.53
CA HIS A 59 -15.41 5.24 -5.49
C HIS A 59 -16.23 4.85 -6.74
N LEU A 60 -16.42 5.81 -7.64
CA LEU A 60 -17.37 5.69 -8.76
C LEU A 60 -16.87 4.83 -9.94
N ALA A 61 -15.56 4.80 -10.17
CA ALA A 61 -14.98 4.14 -11.33
C ALA A 61 -13.55 3.62 -11.06
N GLY A 62 -13.06 2.79 -11.98
CA GLY A 62 -11.73 2.21 -11.94
C GLY A 62 -11.54 1.11 -10.88
N PRO A 63 -10.30 0.59 -10.74
CA PRO A 63 -10.01 -0.54 -9.86
C PRO A 63 -10.35 -0.29 -8.38
N LYS A 64 -10.39 0.98 -7.95
CA LYS A 64 -10.71 1.35 -6.57
C LYS A 64 -12.19 1.11 -6.22
N LYS A 65 -13.09 0.91 -7.19
CA LYS A 65 -14.50 0.57 -6.93
C LYS A 65 -14.67 -0.82 -6.32
N ASP A 66 -13.75 -1.74 -6.57
CA ASP A 66 -13.78 -3.09 -6.02
C ASP A 66 -13.34 -3.07 -4.54
N LEU A 67 -14.34 -3.06 -3.65
CA LEU A 67 -14.13 -3.03 -2.20
C LEU A 67 -13.45 -4.29 -1.70
N ASP A 68 -13.86 -5.46 -2.18
CA ASP A 68 -13.38 -6.74 -1.67
C ASP A 68 -11.94 -7.01 -2.11
N TRP A 69 -11.60 -6.63 -3.34
CA TRP A 69 -10.22 -6.62 -3.81
C TRP A 69 -9.34 -5.71 -2.95
N ARG A 70 -9.84 -4.53 -2.54
CA ARG A 70 -9.09 -3.60 -1.70
C ARG A 70 -8.95 -4.10 -0.26
N ALA A 71 -10.03 -4.57 0.35
CA ALA A 71 -10.05 -4.99 1.75
C ALA A 71 -9.14 -6.21 1.99
N SER A 72 -9.11 -7.16 1.05
CA SER A 72 -8.27 -8.38 1.11
C SER A 72 -6.79 -8.15 0.73
N SER A 73 -6.36 -6.90 0.53
CA SER A 73 -4.99 -6.62 0.07
C SER A 73 -3.91 -6.97 1.09
N PHE A 74 -4.23 -6.91 2.38
CA PHE A 74 -3.27 -7.20 3.45
C PHE A 74 -2.94 -8.68 3.52
N ASP A 75 -3.93 -9.56 3.31
CA ASP A 75 -3.75 -11.01 3.19
C ASP A 75 -2.74 -11.33 2.09
N ARG A 76 -2.88 -10.70 0.91
CA ARG A 76 -1.96 -10.88 -0.21
C ARG A 76 -0.55 -10.33 0.07
N ALA A 77 -0.46 -9.20 0.76
CA ALA A 77 0.82 -8.62 1.16
C ALA A 77 1.58 -9.54 2.13
N MET A 78 0.87 -10.07 3.15
CA MET A 78 1.44 -11.03 4.10
C MET A 78 1.82 -12.35 3.44
N GLN A 79 1.01 -12.86 2.51
CA GLN A 79 1.35 -14.04 1.70
C GLN A 79 2.63 -13.85 0.87
N ALA A 80 2.92 -12.62 0.47
CA ALA A 80 4.15 -12.25 -0.24
C ALA A 80 5.36 -11.99 0.67
N GLY A 81 5.20 -12.12 2.00
CA GLY A 81 6.26 -11.90 2.98
C GLY A 81 6.40 -10.46 3.46
N ILE A 82 5.45 -9.57 3.15
CA ILE A 82 5.37 -8.25 3.78
C ILE A 82 4.70 -8.42 5.15
N ASP A 83 5.52 -8.34 6.18
CA ASP A 83 5.21 -8.55 7.59
C ASP A 83 4.77 -7.25 8.31
N ASP A 84 5.20 -6.09 7.83
CA ASP A 84 4.77 -4.79 8.32
C ASP A 84 3.67 -4.18 7.42
N VAL A 85 2.45 -4.04 7.96
CA VAL A 85 1.31 -3.42 7.26
C VAL A 85 0.66 -2.28 8.05
N GLY A 86 0.22 -1.25 7.35
CA GLY A 86 -0.48 -0.09 7.91
C GLY A 86 -1.88 0.06 7.33
N MET A 87 -2.89 -0.23 8.15
CA MET A 87 -4.31 -0.08 7.79
C MET A 87 -4.82 1.31 8.17
N GLY A 88 -5.72 1.89 7.36
CA GLY A 88 -6.28 3.21 7.65
C GLY A 88 -7.74 3.37 7.25
N LEU A 89 -8.42 4.26 7.97
CA LEU A 89 -9.75 4.78 7.67
C LEU A 89 -9.63 6.26 7.32
N LEU A 90 -10.50 6.72 6.43
CA LEU A 90 -10.67 8.14 6.14
C LEU A 90 -11.91 8.64 6.87
N TYR A 91 -11.68 9.32 7.99
CA TYR A 91 -12.75 9.94 8.75
C TYR A 91 -13.42 11.05 7.93
N GLY A 92 -14.76 11.16 8.07
CA GLY A 92 -15.56 12.19 7.39
C GLY A 92 -16.30 11.74 6.12
N LEU A 93 -16.26 10.45 5.76
CA LEU A 93 -16.94 9.93 4.56
C LEU A 93 -18.42 9.58 4.73
N ILE A 94 -19.00 9.71 5.94
CA ILE A 94 -20.43 9.39 6.22
C ILE A 94 -21.39 10.28 5.41
#